data_AF-A0A3C0RZ02-F1
#
_entry.id   AF-A0A3C0RZ02-F1
#
_cell.length_a   1.000
_cell.length_b   1.000
_cell.length_c   1.000
_cell.angle_alpha   90.00
_cell.angle_beta   90.00
_cell.angle_gamma   90.00
#
_symmetry.space_group_name_H-M   'P 1'
#
loop_
_entity.id
_entity.type
_entity.pdbx_description
1 polymer ?
#
loop_
_entity_poly.entity_id
_entity_poly.type
_entity_poly.pdbx_seq_one_letter_code
_entity_poly.pdbx_strand_id
1 'polypeptide(L)'
;PRQIVRYTNLVYGFQCHMELTTEVVRLLIASEEDLLLQSQLHQFVQLPDVIQAYDYNEMNNKLHTFLDLLECAYRRSLVNK
;
A
#
# COMPACT_ATOMS: atom_id res chain seq x y z
N PRO A 1 2.44 4.95 14.89
CA PRO A 1 1.51 4.35 13.91
C PRO A 1 1.86 2.87 13.60
N ARG A 2 0.88 1.97 13.65
CA ARG A 2 1.05 0.55 13.33
C ARG A 2 0.69 0.33 11.85
N GLN A 3 1.66 0.50 10.95
CA GLN A 3 1.42 0.44 9.49
C GLN A 3 1.43 -0.97 8.93
N ILE A 4 2.28 -1.85 9.49
CA ILE A 4 2.36 -3.26 9.11
C ILE A 4 2.39 -4.08 10.41
N VAL A 5 1.52 -5.08 10.51
CA VAL A 5 1.39 -5.94 11.69
C VAL A 5 1.41 -7.39 11.27
N ARG A 6 2.24 -8.20 11.94
CA ARG A 6 2.23 -9.66 11.82
C ARG A 6 1.40 -10.24 12.96
N TYR A 7 0.23 -10.79 12.65
CA TYR A 7 -0.67 -11.40 13.64
C TYR A 7 -0.23 -12.82 14.00
N THR A 8 0.16 -13.62 12.99
CA THR A 8 0.73 -14.96 13.14
C THR A 8 1.83 -15.18 12.10
N ASN A 9 2.40 -16.38 11.99
CA ASN A 9 3.52 -16.64 11.06
C ASN A 9 3.19 -16.38 9.58
N LEU A 10 1.91 -16.49 9.18
CA LEU A 10 1.47 -16.35 7.79
C LEU A 10 0.33 -15.32 7.61
N VAL A 11 -0.06 -14.60 8.67
CA VAL A 11 -1.15 -13.63 8.64
C VAL A 11 -0.61 -12.24 8.98
N TYR A 12 -0.72 -11.33 8.01
CA TYR A 12 -0.21 -9.97 8.09
C TYR A 12 -1.31 -8.98 7.73
N GLY A 13 -1.29 -7.81 8.35
CA GLY A 13 -2.15 -6.67 8.01
C GLY A 13 -1.31 -5.48 7.59
N PHE A 14 -1.75 -4.81 6.52
CA PHE A 14 -1.16 -3.59 5.99
C PHE A 14 -2.23 -2.50 6.08
N GLN A 15 -1.93 -1.43 6.83
CA GLN A 15 -2.74 -0.22 6.84
C GLN A 15 -2.35 0.71 5.69
N CYS A 16 -1.11 0.62 5.22
CA CYS A 16 -0.66 1.32 4.03
C CYS A 16 -1.05 0.55 2.75
N HIS A 17 -1.24 1.27 1.66
CA HIS A 17 -1.64 0.72 0.37
C HIS A 17 -0.44 0.66 -0.59
N MET A 18 0.37 -0.40 -0.46
CA MET A 18 1.54 -0.62 -1.33
C MET A 18 1.16 -1.16 -2.71
N GLU A 19 -0.10 -1.50 -2.91
CA GLU A 19 -0.70 -2.03 -4.14
C GLU A 19 -1.20 -0.95 -5.11
N LEU A 20 -1.18 0.33 -4.71
CA LEU A 20 -1.67 1.40 -5.57
C LEU A 20 -0.80 1.55 -6.83
N THR A 21 -1.45 1.90 -7.92
CA THR A 21 -0.83 2.26 -9.20
C THR A 21 -1.23 3.69 -9.56
N THR A 22 -0.51 4.30 -10.50
CA THR A 22 -0.83 5.65 -10.99
C THR A 22 -2.28 5.77 -11.47
N GLU A 23 -2.81 4.73 -12.14
CA GLU A 23 -4.20 4.73 -12.61
C GLU A 23 -5.20 4.69 -11.45
N VAL A 24 -5.01 3.78 -10.49
CA VAL A 24 -5.90 3.67 -9.32
C VAL A 24 -5.87 4.95 -8.51
N VAL A 25 -4.69 5.54 -8.30
CA VAL A 25 -4.52 6.81 -7.60
C VAL A 25 -5.24 7.95 -8.30
N ARG A 26 -5.14 8.03 -9.63
CA ARG A 26 -5.88 9.03 -10.40
C ARG A 26 -7.39 8.90 -10.19
N LEU A 27 -7.92 7.68 -10.16
CA LEU A 27 -9.34 7.43 -9.90
C LEU A 27 -9.74 7.81 -8.46
N LEU A 28 -8.90 7.50 -7.47
CA LEU A 28 -9.12 7.89 -6.07
C LEU A 28 -9.17 9.41 -5.90
N ILE A 29 -8.22 10.13 -6.52
CA ILE A 29 -8.22 11.59 -6.53
C ILE A 29 -9.48 12.13 -7.19
N ALA A 30 -9.89 11.58 -8.33
CA ALA A 30 -11.10 12.00 -9.03
C ALA A 30 -12.39 11.74 -8.23
N SER A 31 -12.39 10.76 -7.32
CA SER A 31 -13.52 10.47 -6.44
C SER A 31 -13.58 11.32 -5.17
N GLU A 32 -12.51 12.06 -4.86
CA GLU A 32 -12.42 12.87 -3.64
C GLU A 32 -12.62 14.36 -3.96
N GLU A 33 -13.78 14.90 -3.62
CA GLU A 33 -14.20 16.26 -4.00
C GLU A 33 -13.41 17.34 -3.25
N ASP A 34 -13.02 17.08 -2.00
CA ASP A 34 -12.44 18.09 -1.10
C ASP A 34 -10.91 17.96 -0.94
N LEU A 35 -10.24 17.07 -1.68
CA LEU A 35 -8.83 16.74 -1.46
C LEU A 35 -7.91 17.97 -1.42
N LEU A 36 -8.15 18.97 -2.28
CA LEU A 36 -7.39 20.22 -2.28
C LEU A 36 -7.54 21.01 -0.98
N LEU A 37 -8.77 21.12 -0.47
CA LEU A 37 -9.05 21.80 0.80
C LEU A 37 -8.44 21.00 1.96
N GLN A 38 -8.63 19.68 1.98
CA GLN A 38 -8.09 18.80 3.02
C GLN A 38 -6.55 18.86 3.08
N SER A 39 -5.89 18.98 1.93
CA SER A 39 -4.43 19.13 1.83
C SER A 39 -3.89 20.40 2.50
N GLN A 40 -4.71 21.44 2.60
CA GLN A 40 -4.35 22.70 3.26
C GLN A 40 -4.64 22.66 4.77
N LEU A 41 -5.60 21.83 5.19
CA LEU A 41 -6.05 21.73 6.58
C LEU A 41 -5.26 20.70 7.39
N HIS A 42 -4.72 19.66 6.75
CA HIS A 42 -4.11 18.53 7.43
C HIS A 42 -2.66 18.31 7.01
N GLN A 43 -1.76 18.24 8.00
CA GLN A 43 -0.31 18.09 7.80
C GLN A 43 0.09 16.88 6.93
N PHE A 44 -0.68 15.79 6.95
CA PHE A 44 -0.37 14.55 6.26
C PHE A 44 -1.23 14.29 5.03
N VAL A 45 -2.09 15.24 4.64
CA VAL A 45 -2.83 15.18 3.38
C VAL A 45 -2.05 15.98 2.34
N GLN A 46 -1.72 15.34 1.23
CA GLN A 46 -0.89 15.92 0.18
C GLN A 46 -1.73 16.40 -0.99
N LEU A 47 -1.20 17.39 -1.72
CA LEU A 47 -1.84 17.92 -2.92
C LEU A 47 -2.01 16.83 -4.01
N PRO A 48 -3.11 16.86 -4.78
CA PRO A 48 -3.37 15.89 -5.84
C PRO A 48 -2.21 15.73 -6.84
N ASP A 49 -1.62 16.84 -7.27
CA ASP A 49 -0.53 16.83 -8.27
C ASP A 49 0.74 16.16 -7.74
N VAL A 50 1.02 16.32 -6.43
CA VAL A 50 2.16 15.65 -5.78
C VAL A 50 1.90 14.15 -5.73
N ILE A 51 0.69 13.75 -5.35
CA ILE A 51 0.29 12.35 -5.28
C ILE A 51 0.37 11.69 -6.67
N GLN A 52 -0.06 12.36 -7.74
CA GLN A 52 -0.02 11.81 -9.10
C GLN A 52 1.41 11.68 -9.65
N ALA A 53 2.35 12.50 -9.17
CA ALA A 53 3.74 12.50 -9.64
C ALA A 53 4.61 11.38 -9.04
N TYR A 54 4.11 10.63 -8.05
CA TYR A 54 4.89 9.55 -7.45
C TYR A 54 5.10 8.37 -8.39
N ASP A 55 6.30 7.80 -8.31
CA ASP A 55 6.58 6.48 -8.87
C ASP A 55 6.15 5.39 -7.88
N TYR A 56 5.02 4.77 -8.18
CA TYR A 56 4.44 3.70 -7.36
C TYR A 56 5.13 2.34 -7.56
N ASN A 57 5.98 2.20 -8.58
CA ASN A 57 6.63 0.92 -8.88
C ASN A 57 7.54 0.46 -7.74
N GLU A 58 8.20 1.37 -7.02
CA GLU A 58 9.10 0.98 -5.93
C GLU A 58 8.34 0.23 -4.83
N MET A 59 7.21 0.77 -4.37
CA MET A 59 6.40 0.12 -3.33
C MET A 59 5.71 -1.13 -3.85
N ASN A 60 5.25 -1.15 -5.12
CA ASN A 60 4.67 -2.35 -5.72
C ASN A 60 5.70 -3.49 -5.74
N ASN A 61 6.94 -3.20 -6.14
CA ASN A 61 8.02 -4.21 -6.17
C ASN A 61 8.34 -4.76 -4.77
N LYS A 62 8.32 -3.92 -3.74
CA LYS A 62 8.48 -4.38 -2.35
C LYS A 62 7.31 -5.26 -1.92
N LEU A 63 6.08 -4.91 -2.29
CA LEU A 63 4.90 -5.73 -2.02
C LEU A 63 5.00 -7.09 -2.73
N HIS A 64 5.36 -7.12 -4.01
CA HIS A 64 5.56 -8.37 -4.76
C HIS A 64 6.61 -9.26 -4.09
N THR A 65 7.76 -8.70 -3.73
CA THR A 65 8.81 -9.45 -3.02
C THR A 65 8.30 -10.02 -1.69
N PHE A 66 7.54 -9.24 -0.92
CA PHE A 66 6.94 -9.71 0.31
C PHE A 66 5.98 -10.88 0.08
N LEU A 67 5.13 -10.79 -0.95
CA LEU A 67 4.16 -11.83 -1.31
C LEU A 67 4.86 -13.12 -1.78
N ASP A 68 5.92 -13.02 -2.59
CA ASP A 68 6.72 -14.17 -3.03
C ASP A 68 7.32 -14.93 -1.84
N LEU A 69 7.87 -14.19 -0.87
CA LEU A 69 8.43 -14.75 0.36
C LEU A 69 7.36 -15.38 1.24
N LEU A 70 6.19 -14.75 1.35
CA LEU A 70 5.06 -15.27 2.11
C LEU A 70 4.52 -16.57 1.49
N GLU A 71 4.41 -16.62 0.17
CA GLU A 71 4.02 -17.82 -0.57
C GLU A 71 5.04 -18.95 -0.36
N CYS A 72 6.33 -18.66 -0.46
CA CYS A 72 7.40 -19.63 -0.18
C CYS A 72 7.33 -20.17 1.26
N ALA A 73 7.03 -19.30 2.24
CA ALA A 73 6.83 -19.71 3.62
C ALA A 73 5.57 -20.59 3.78
N TYR A 74 4.47 -20.23 3.13
CA TYR A 74 3.24 -21.02 3.12
C TYR A 74 3.46 -22.41 2.53
N ARG A 75 4.07 -22.50 1.35
CA ARG A 75 4.39 -23.80 0.69
C ARG A 75 5.24 -24.69 1.58
N ARG A 76 6.28 -24.14 2.23
CA ARG A 76 7.10 -24.90 3.21
C ARG A 76 6.29 -25.40 4.40
N SER A 77 5.33 -24.62 4.88
CA SER A 77 4.46 -25.03 5.99
C SER A 77 3.54 -26.21 5.65
N LEU A 78 3.24 -26.43 4.36
CA LEU A 78 2.46 -27.58 3.91
C LEU A 78 3.29 -28.87 3.83
N VAL A 79 4.58 -28.77 3.48
CA VAL A 79 5.50 -29.92 3.39
C VAL A 79 5.91 -30.43 4.76
N ASN A 80 5.95 -29.55 5.76
CA ASN A 80 6.32 -29.88 7.14
C ASN A 80 5.13 -30.34 8.01
N LYS A 81 3.96 -30.57 7.42
CA LYS A 81 2.78 -31.17 8.06
C LYS A 81 2.73 -32.65 7.73
#